data_AF-A0A4R4XLG1-F1
#
_entry.id   AF-A0A4R4XLG1-F1
#
_cell.length_a   1.000
_cell.length_b   1.000
_cell.length_c   1.000
_cell.angle_alpha   90.00
_cell.angle_beta   90.00
_cell.angle_gamma   90.00
#
_symmetry.space_group_name_H-M   'P 1'
#
loop_
_entity.id
_entity.type
_entity.pdbx_description
1 polymer ?
#
loop_
_entity_poly.entity_id
_entity_poly.type
_entity_poly.pdbx_seq_one_letter_code
_entity_poly.pdbx_strand_id
1 'polypeptide(L)'
;MPRPVTLIAALLTALTAFAAAGCAADGKSTSARRTVEVSKFEVDKPGLLDPAFAPDRLRGVDVCATLQAVDLGRFGTPAPALTPDGFGTCSNFMKDHNGKPFNVTLYFDEGVSDPGANRIGGLPGTVYDNGSGSCFASAAYTGADTKNFDDPRGLEIQLSSEQADACSPAVQILADAVDVVRTKPPVSPRASGGLG
;
A
#
# COMPACT_ATOMS: atom_id res chain seq x y z
N MET A 1 -15.48 95.74 14.48
CA MET A 1 -15.40 95.21 15.86
C MET A 1 -14.91 93.75 15.79
N PRO A 2 -14.17 93.30 16.82
CA PRO A 2 -12.88 92.57 16.79
C PRO A 2 -13.09 91.04 16.83
N ARG A 3 -12.14 90.10 16.81
CA ARG A 3 -10.69 89.93 16.57
C ARG A 3 -10.46 88.39 16.46
N PRO A 4 -9.26 87.93 16.05
CA PRO A 4 -8.94 86.55 15.68
C PRO A 4 -8.53 85.71 16.89
N VAL A 5 -8.45 84.38 16.77
CA VAL A 5 -7.46 83.56 17.50
C VAL A 5 -7.10 82.31 16.70
N THR A 6 -5.79 82.13 16.52
CA THR A 6 -5.07 81.02 15.92
C THR A 6 -4.70 79.96 16.98
N LEU A 7 -4.37 78.75 16.49
CA LEU A 7 -3.42 77.76 17.04
C LEU A 7 -3.88 76.72 18.09
N ILE A 8 -3.11 75.61 18.04
CA ILE A 8 -2.96 74.44 18.94
C ILE A 8 -3.58 73.16 18.33
N ALA A 9 -2.85 72.31 17.60
CA ALA A 9 -1.71 71.44 17.93
C ALA A 9 -2.09 70.11 18.62
N ALA A 10 -1.48 69.02 18.11
CA ALA A 10 -1.43 67.63 18.61
C ALA A 10 -2.73 66.82 18.43
N LEU A 11 -2.72 65.55 18.01
CA LEU A 11 -1.91 64.43 18.50
C LEU A 11 -1.82 63.30 17.45
N LEU A 12 -0.67 62.61 17.44
CA LEU A 12 -0.53 61.26 16.89
C LEU A 12 -1.42 60.27 17.65
N THR A 13 -2.04 59.33 16.95
CA THR A 13 -2.28 57.98 17.46
C THR A 13 -2.39 57.00 16.31
N ALA A 14 -1.51 55.99 16.35
CA ALA A 14 -1.47 54.86 15.43
C ALA A 14 -2.72 53.97 15.61
N LEU A 15 -3.30 53.51 14.49
CA LEU A 15 -4.14 52.31 14.50
C LEU A 15 -3.66 51.31 13.46
N THR A 16 -3.37 50.14 13.98
CA THR A 16 -3.00 48.89 13.35
C THR A 16 -4.18 48.20 12.64
N ALA A 17 -3.85 47.57 11.51
CA ALA A 17 -4.42 46.35 10.93
C ALA A 17 -5.90 46.31 10.49
N PHE A 18 -6.12 46.26 9.18
CA PHE A 18 -7.21 45.49 8.57
C PHE A 18 -6.65 44.49 7.56
N ALA A 19 -6.91 43.22 7.85
CA ALA A 19 -6.64 42.08 6.99
C ALA A 19 -7.67 42.01 5.85
N ALA A 20 -7.18 41.93 4.61
CA ALA A 20 -7.85 41.43 3.42
C ALA A 20 -6.71 41.19 2.40
N ALA A 21 -6.64 40.14 1.59
CA ALA A 21 -7.50 39.03 1.24
C ALA A 21 -6.54 37.87 0.89
N GLY A 22 -6.89 36.62 1.14
CA GLY A 22 -7.59 35.86 0.12
C GLY A 22 -6.66 34.75 -0.40
N CYS A 23 -6.97 33.51 -0.04
CA CYS A 23 -6.64 32.34 -0.85
C CYS A 23 -7.82 31.38 -0.72
N ALA A 24 -8.65 31.38 -1.76
CA ALA A 24 -9.37 30.20 -2.15
C ALA A 24 -8.33 29.12 -2.50
N ALA A 25 -8.49 27.93 -1.94
CA ALA A 25 -7.89 26.73 -2.48
C ALA A 25 -8.80 25.55 -2.13
N ASP A 26 -9.59 25.21 -3.14
CA ASP A 26 -10.22 23.95 -3.48
C ASP A 26 -10.18 22.80 -2.47
N GLY A 27 -11.40 22.33 -2.16
CA GLY A 27 -11.64 21.00 -1.62
C GLY A 27 -11.20 19.93 -2.61
N LYS A 28 -10.03 19.35 -2.35
CA LYS A 28 -9.64 18.05 -2.90
C LYS A 28 -9.56 17.07 -1.73
N SER A 29 -10.62 16.29 -1.53
CA SER A 29 -10.55 15.10 -0.68
C SER A 29 -9.68 14.09 -1.41
N THR A 30 -8.37 14.16 -1.21
CA THR A 30 -7.50 13.03 -1.51
C THR A 30 -7.68 12.05 -0.36
N SER A 31 -8.34 10.92 -0.64
CA SER A 31 -8.35 9.74 0.23
C SER A 31 -6.96 9.56 0.83
N ALA A 32 -6.85 9.63 2.16
CA ALA A 32 -5.57 9.55 2.84
C ALA A 32 -4.86 8.24 2.45
N ARG A 33 -3.67 8.35 1.83
CA ARG A 33 -2.76 7.20 1.70
C ARG A 33 -2.47 6.70 3.11
N ARG A 34 -2.82 5.44 3.39
CA ARG A 34 -2.61 4.79 4.70
C ARG A 34 -1.20 4.20 4.82
N THR A 35 -0.18 4.95 4.43
CA THR A 35 1.18 4.66 4.89
C THR A 35 1.35 5.43 6.18
N VAL A 36 1.03 4.79 7.30
CA VAL A 36 1.25 5.36 8.63
C VAL A 36 2.70 5.05 9.00
N GLU A 37 3.48 6.11 9.26
CA GLU A 37 4.82 5.99 9.81
C GLU A 37 4.71 5.35 11.21
N VAL A 38 5.43 4.25 11.44
CA VAL A 38 5.33 3.47 12.68
C VAL A 38 6.71 3.20 13.28
N SER A 39 6.74 2.85 14.56
CA SER A 39 7.94 2.36 15.23
C SER A 39 8.59 1.24 14.43
N LYS A 40 9.90 1.35 14.20
CA LYS A 40 10.71 0.34 13.51
C LYS A 40 10.47 -1.02 14.15
N PHE A 41 10.08 -1.99 13.32
CA PHE A 41 9.88 -3.36 13.73
C PHE A 41 11.20 -4.13 13.60
N GLU A 42 11.51 -5.01 14.55
CA GLU A 42 12.70 -5.87 14.50
C GLU A 42 12.44 -7.07 13.58
N VAL A 43 12.52 -6.86 12.27
CA VAL A 43 12.41 -7.94 11.27
C VAL A 43 13.63 -8.85 11.22
N ASP A 44 14.72 -8.50 11.89
CA ASP A 44 15.98 -9.26 11.89
C ASP A 44 15.97 -10.44 12.88
N LYS A 45 14.85 -10.69 13.57
CA LYS A 45 14.71 -11.83 14.49
C LYS A 45 14.02 -13.01 13.79
N PRO A 46 14.57 -14.24 13.93
CA PRO A 46 13.91 -15.43 13.44
C PRO A 46 12.55 -15.62 14.14
N GLY A 47 11.46 -15.57 13.38
CA GLY A 47 10.12 -15.75 13.93
C GLY A 47 9.00 -15.28 13.01
N LEU A 48 7.81 -15.84 13.23
CA LEU A 48 6.58 -15.39 12.58
C LEU A 48 6.09 -14.09 13.21
N LEU A 49 5.71 -13.14 12.36
CA LEU A 49 5.18 -11.84 12.76
C LEU A 49 3.65 -11.88 12.90
N ASP A 50 3.01 -12.77 12.13
CA ASP A 50 1.58 -13.01 12.16
C ASP A 50 1.31 -14.54 12.03
N PRO A 51 0.69 -15.18 13.03
CA PRO A 51 0.43 -16.62 13.02
C PRO A 51 -0.46 -17.10 11.87
N ALA A 52 -1.24 -16.23 11.24
CA ALA A 52 -2.03 -16.61 10.07
C ALA A 52 -1.15 -17.03 8.88
N PHE A 53 0.10 -16.55 8.86
CA PHE A 53 1.09 -16.82 7.82
C PHE A 53 2.11 -17.87 8.24
N ALA A 54 1.78 -18.70 9.24
CA ALA A 54 2.63 -19.82 9.61
C ALA A 54 2.83 -20.78 8.41
N PRO A 55 4.03 -21.38 8.23
CA PRO A 55 4.34 -22.17 7.04
C PRO A 55 3.37 -23.34 6.79
N ASP A 56 2.91 -24.00 7.85
CA ASP A 56 1.91 -25.07 7.79
C ASP A 56 0.56 -24.57 7.25
N ARG A 57 0.20 -23.32 7.55
CA ARG A 57 -1.01 -22.69 7.02
C ARG A 57 -0.84 -22.26 5.57
N LEU A 58 0.33 -21.73 5.19
CA LEU A 58 0.60 -21.26 3.83
C LEU A 58 0.76 -22.39 2.81
N ARG A 59 1.27 -23.57 3.20
CA ARG A 59 1.49 -24.72 2.30
C ARG A 59 0.25 -25.17 1.50
N GLY A 60 -0.94 -24.88 1.99
CA GLY A 60 -2.19 -25.24 1.33
C GLY A 60 -2.89 -24.07 0.62
N VAL A 61 -2.39 -22.84 0.78
CA VAL A 61 -3.06 -21.65 0.24
C VAL A 61 -2.88 -21.59 -1.26
N ASP A 62 -3.99 -21.35 -1.96
CA ASP A 62 -3.99 -21.15 -3.39
C ASP A 62 -3.76 -19.66 -3.70
N VAL A 63 -2.60 -19.34 -4.27
CA VAL A 63 -2.20 -17.96 -4.56
C VAL A 63 -3.13 -17.30 -5.60
N CYS A 64 -3.58 -18.06 -6.60
CA CYS A 64 -4.51 -17.52 -7.59
C CYS A 64 -5.90 -17.31 -7.01
N ALA A 65 -6.41 -18.25 -6.22
CA ALA A 65 -7.69 -18.04 -5.57
C ALA A 65 -7.61 -16.91 -4.53
N THR A 66 -6.45 -16.67 -3.92
CA THR A 66 -6.19 -15.51 -3.06
C THR A 66 -6.29 -14.22 -3.86
N LEU A 67 -5.58 -14.11 -4.99
CA LEU A 67 -5.65 -12.93 -5.86
C LEU A 67 -7.04 -12.74 -6.46
N GLN A 68 -7.77 -13.81 -6.75
CA GLN A 68 -9.15 -13.78 -7.23
C GLN A 68 -10.14 -13.30 -6.16
N ALA A 69 -9.88 -13.60 -4.89
CA ALA A 69 -10.70 -13.14 -3.76
C ALA A 69 -10.48 -11.65 -3.46
N VAL A 70 -9.39 -11.05 -3.96
CA VAL A 70 -9.24 -9.60 -3.97
C VAL A 70 -10.21 -9.00 -5.00
N ASP A 71 -10.93 -7.96 -4.58
CA ASP A 71 -11.84 -7.20 -5.45
C ASP A 71 -11.06 -6.32 -6.44
N LEU A 72 -10.41 -6.94 -7.43
CA LEU A 72 -9.63 -6.25 -8.45
C LEU A 72 -10.48 -5.32 -9.34
N GLY A 73 -11.80 -5.53 -9.36
CA GLY A 73 -12.75 -4.69 -10.10
C GLY A 73 -12.75 -3.22 -9.66
N ARG A 74 -12.34 -2.92 -8.42
CA ARG A 74 -12.19 -1.52 -7.98
C ARG A 74 -11.09 -0.75 -8.73
N PHE A 75 -10.12 -1.46 -9.31
CA PHE A 75 -8.97 -0.87 -10.00
C PHE A 75 -9.10 -0.84 -11.52
N GLY A 76 -10.12 -1.51 -12.07
CA GLY A 76 -10.36 -1.56 -13.51
C GLY A 76 -11.14 -2.80 -13.92
N THR A 77 -10.77 -3.40 -15.05
CA THR A 77 -11.40 -4.60 -15.61
C THR A 77 -10.45 -5.78 -15.55
N PRO A 78 -10.61 -6.71 -14.58
CA PRO A 78 -9.84 -7.94 -14.50
C PRO A 78 -9.91 -8.77 -15.77
N ALA A 79 -8.80 -9.41 -16.14
CA ALA A 79 -8.84 -10.46 -17.15
C ALA A 79 -9.73 -11.62 -16.66
N PRO A 80 -10.49 -12.28 -17.54
CA PRO A 80 -11.41 -13.36 -17.14
C PRO A 80 -10.72 -14.55 -16.46
N ALA A 81 -9.44 -14.77 -16.78
CA ALA A 81 -8.62 -15.82 -16.20
C ALA A 81 -7.39 -15.22 -15.53
N LEU A 82 -7.00 -15.80 -14.39
CA LEU A 82 -5.69 -15.58 -13.80
C LEU A 82 -4.68 -16.54 -14.42
N THR A 83 -3.41 -16.14 -14.42
CA THR A 83 -2.30 -16.92 -14.93
C THR A 83 -1.43 -17.36 -13.75
N PRO A 84 -1.51 -18.63 -13.31
CA PRO A 84 -0.60 -19.16 -12.32
C PRO A 84 0.82 -19.29 -12.89
N ASP A 85 1.82 -19.03 -12.06
CA ASP A 85 3.22 -19.35 -12.34
C ASP A 85 3.81 -20.08 -11.12
N GLY A 86 4.04 -21.39 -11.25
CA GLY A 86 4.40 -22.23 -10.12
C GLY A 86 3.34 -22.27 -9.01
N PHE A 87 3.79 -22.51 -7.77
CA PHE A 87 2.92 -22.62 -6.59
C PHE A 87 2.79 -21.32 -5.78
N GLY A 88 3.72 -20.38 -5.97
CA GLY A 88 3.84 -19.16 -5.17
C GLY A 88 3.41 -17.90 -5.91
N THR A 89 3.09 -17.98 -7.20
CA THR A 89 2.89 -16.78 -8.03
C THR A 89 1.59 -16.86 -8.83
N CYS A 90 0.88 -15.74 -8.90
CA CYS A 90 -0.27 -15.61 -9.77
C CYS A 90 -0.41 -14.21 -10.33
N SER A 91 -0.73 -14.12 -11.63
CA SER A 91 -0.91 -12.86 -12.33
C SER A 91 -2.34 -12.67 -12.84
N ASN A 92 -2.78 -11.41 -12.93
CA ASN A 92 -3.94 -11.00 -13.71
C ASN A 92 -3.55 -9.83 -14.63
N PHE A 93 -3.67 -10.06 -15.94
CA PHE A 93 -3.34 -9.08 -16.99
C PHE A 93 -4.54 -8.15 -17.25
N MET A 94 -4.92 -7.38 -16.24
CA MET A 94 -6.12 -6.54 -16.28
C MET A 94 -5.91 -5.24 -17.06
N LYS A 95 -7.02 -4.54 -17.29
CA LYS A 95 -7.03 -3.17 -17.78
C LYS A 95 -7.43 -2.23 -16.67
N ASP A 96 -6.91 -1.01 -16.69
CA ASP A 96 -7.44 0.04 -15.83
C ASP A 96 -8.78 0.60 -16.35
N HIS A 97 -9.34 1.56 -15.63
CA HIS A 97 -10.57 2.26 -16.00
C HIS A 97 -10.51 3.01 -17.34
N ASN A 98 -9.31 3.24 -17.87
CA ASN A 98 -9.06 3.88 -19.17
C ASN A 98 -8.74 2.85 -20.28
N GLY A 99 -8.82 1.56 -20.00
CA GLY A 99 -8.51 0.49 -20.95
C GLY A 99 -7.01 0.25 -21.16
N LYS A 100 -6.12 0.87 -20.38
CA LYS A 100 -4.66 0.71 -20.47
C LYS A 100 -4.19 -0.53 -19.71
N PRO A 101 -3.03 -1.11 -20.08
CA PRO A 101 -2.46 -2.24 -19.33
C PRO A 101 -2.28 -1.93 -17.85
N PHE A 102 -2.73 -2.84 -16.99
CA PHE A 102 -2.63 -2.77 -15.54
C PHE A 102 -2.40 -4.20 -15.05
N ASN A 103 -1.15 -4.65 -15.01
CA ASN A 103 -0.85 -6.06 -14.74
C ASN A 103 -0.50 -6.22 -13.25
N VAL A 104 -1.24 -7.08 -12.57
CA VAL A 104 -1.04 -7.37 -11.15
C VAL A 104 -0.45 -8.77 -11.03
N THR A 105 0.64 -8.92 -10.28
CA THR A 105 1.18 -10.23 -9.89
C THR A 105 1.31 -10.29 -8.38
N LEU A 106 0.81 -11.38 -7.79
CA LEU A 106 0.94 -11.70 -6.38
C LEU A 106 1.98 -12.80 -6.20
N TYR A 107 2.93 -12.55 -5.32
CA TYR A 107 3.97 -13.49 -4.91
C TYR A 107 3.78 -13.87 -3.45
N PHE A 108 3.93 -15.16 -3.16
CA PHE A 108 4.01 -15.71 -1.81
C PHE A 108 5.45 -16.12 -1.55
N ASP A 109 5.87 -15.96 -0.29
CA ASP A 109 7.22 -16.31 0.14
C ASP A 109 8.27 -15.57 -0.68
N GLU A 110 8.07 -14.28 -0.94
CA GLU A 110 9.10 -13.45 -1.58
C GLU A 110 10.06 -12.90 -0.52
N GLY A 111 11.32 -12.68 -0.88
CA GLY A 111 12.27 -11.98 -0.01
C GLY A 111 11.86 -10.52 0.15
N VAL A 112 11.82 -10.01 1.38
CA VAL A 112 11.39 -8.63 1.66
C VAL A 112 12.54 -7.81 2.22
N SER A 113 13.01 -6.87 1.39
CA SER A 113 14.07 -5.93 1.77
C SER A 113 13.51 -4.73 2.54
N ASP A 114 14.12 -4.41 3.68
CA ASP A 114 13.81 -3.21 4.50
C ASP A 114 12.30 -2.96 4.77
N PRO A 115 11.52 -3.94 5.26
CA PRO A 115 10.08 -3.77 5.56
C PRO A 115 9.79 -2.89 6.79
N GLY A 116 10.82 -2.32 7.43
CA GLY A 116 10.69 -1.69 8.75
C GLY A 116 10.07 -0.29 8.74
N ALA A 117 9.91 0.34 7.57
CA ALA A 117 9.52 1.75 7.45
C ALA A 117 8.01 1.99 7.37
N ASN A 118 7.22 1.01 6.92
CA ASN A 118 5.78 1.17 6.68
C ASN A 118 4.98 -0.05 7.18
N ARG A 119 3.65 0.05 7.11
CA ARG A 119 2.73 -1.07 7.33
C ARG A 119 1.81 -1.27 6.14
N ILE A 120 1.67 -2.52 5.69
CA ILE A 120 0.71 -2.94 4.67
C ILE A 120 -0.10 -4.11 5.23
N GLY A 121 -1.44 -3.97 5.28
CA GLY A 121 -2.31 -4.97 5.91
C GLY A 121 -1.98 -5.24 7.40
N GLY A 122 -1.33 -4.29 8.09
CA GLY A 122 -0.86 -4.41 9.47
C GLY A 122 0.52 -5.05 9.64
N LEU A 123 1.09 -5.63 8.59
CA LEU A 123 2.43 -6.22 8.57
C LEU A 123 3.50 -5.16 8.25
N PRO A 124 4.74 -5.28 8.78
CA PRO A 124 5.87 -4.48 8.30
C PRO A 124 5.98 -4.61 6.79
N GLY A 125 6.10 -3.50 6.08
CA GLY A 125 6.15 -3.50 4.63
C GLY A 125 7.00 -2.40 4.03
N THR A 126 7.32 -2.59 2.77
CA THR A 126 8.07 -1.67 1.93
C THR A 126 7.33 -1.41 0.63
N VAL A 127 7.61 -0.27 0.01
CA VAL A 127 7.05 0.11 -1.28
C VAL A 127 8.19 0.65 -2.13
N TYR A 128 8.44 0.02 -3.26
CA TYR A 128 9.48 0.39 -4.20
C TYR A 128 8.87 0.69 -5.56
N ASP A 129 9.03 1.94 -6.01
CA ASP A 129 8.73 2.36 -7.38
C ASP A 129 10.02 2.24 -8.20
N ASN A 130 9.98 1.48 -9.30
CA ASN A 130 11.15 1.31 -10.15
C ASN A 130 11.36 2.46 -11.15
N GLY A 131 10.49 3.47 -11.15
CA GLY A 131 10.55 4.64 -12.03
C GLY A 131 10.22 4.36 -13.50
N SER A 132 9.84 3.13 -13.83
CA SER A 132 9.54 2.67 -15.20
C SER A 132 8.11 2.13 -15.34
N GLY A 133 7.20 2.57 -14.46
CA GLY A 133 5.80 2.18 -14.49
C GLY A 133 5.53 0.84 -13.81
N SER A 134 6.38 0.40 -12.88
CA SER A 134 6.05 -0.71 -11.99
C SER A 134 6.29 -0.35 -10.53
N CYS A 135 5.39 -0.79 -9.67
CA CYS A 135 5.54 -0.71 -8.24
C CYS A 135 5.56 -2.09 -7.62
N PHE A 136 6.40 -2.24 -6.59
CA PHE A 136 6.55 -3.43 -5.77
C PHE A 136 6.14 -3.04 -4.35
N ALA A 137 5.03 -3.61 -3.88
CA ALA A 137 4.59 -3.45 -2.50
C ALA A 137 4.76 -4.80 -1.81
N SER A 138 5.51 -4.84 -0.70
CA SER A 138 5.86 -6.10 -0.04
C SER A 138 5.53 -6.02 1.46
N ALA A 139 5.00 -7.10 2.03
CA ALA A 139 4.61 -7.22 3.43
C ALA A 139 5.25 -8.45 4.07
N ALA A 140 6.13 -8.23 5.05
CA ALA A 140 6.83 -9.30 5.75
C ALA A 140 5.92 -9.97 6.79
N TYR A 141 5.87 -11.30 6.76
CA TYR A 141 5.16 -12.12 7.75
C TYR A 141 6.10 -13.04 8.55
N THR A 142 7.34 -13.20 8.11
CA THR A 142 8.42 -13.88 8.83
C THR A 142 9.64 -12.97 8.86
N GLY A 143 10.29 -12.83 10.02
CA GLY A 143 11.60 -12.17 10.11
C GLY A 143 12.72 -12.98 9.46
N ALA A 144 13.91 -12.41 9.37
CA ALA A 144 15.08 -13.10 8.84
C ALA A 144 15.40 -14.35 9.67
N ASP A 145 15.45 -15.52 9.03
CA ASP A 145 15.81 -16.79 9.66
C ASP A 145 17.18 -17.20 9.16
N THR A 146 18.24 -16.85 9.88
CA THR A 146 19.64 -17.10 9.49
C THR A 146 20.01 -18.57 9.20
N LYS A 147 19.11 -19.53 9.44
CA LYS A 147 19.28 -20.93 9.01
C LYS A 147 18.74 -21.23 7.62
N ASN A 148 17.69 -20.52 7.20
CA ASN A 148 16.93 -20.81 5.98
C ASN A 148 16.89 -19.62 5.01
N PHE A 149 16.84 -18.40 5.53
CA PHE A 149 16.69 -17.14 4.80
C PHE A 149 17.51 -16.01 5.43
N ASP A 150 18.39 -15.40 4.65
CA ASP A 150 19.17 -14.24 5.12
C ASP A 150 18.31 -12.94 5.19
N ASP A 151 17.15 -12.95 4.54
CA ASP A 151 16.19 -11.84 4.50
C ASP A 151 14.81 -12.24 5.04
N PRO A 152 14.01 -11.29 5.55
CA PRO A 152 12.60 -11.52 5.88
C PRO A 152 11.80 -12.09 4.70
N ARG A 153 10.76 -12.87 4.98
CA ARG A 153 9.87 -13.45 3.97
C ARG A 153 8.47 -12.85 4.05
N GLY A 154 7.82 -12.70 2.90
CA GLY A 154 6.57 -11.96 2.82
C GLY A 154 5.70 -12.28 1.60
N LEU A 155 4.63 -11.50 1.49
CA LEU A 155 3.85 -11.40 0.25
C LEU A 155 4.28 -10.14 -0.51
N GLU A 156 4.22 -10.20 -1.83
CA GLU A 156 4.50 -9.05 -2.67
C GLU A 156 3.44 -8.89 -3.76
N ILE A 157 3.05 -7.64 -4.02
CA ILE A 157 2.36 -7.25 -5.24
C ILE A 157 3.35 -6.51 -6.12
N GLN A 158 3.60 -7.07 -7.30
CA GLN A 158 4.11 -6.31 -8.43
C GLN A 158 2.93 -5.78 -9.24
N LEU A 159 2.86 -4.48 -9.44
CA LEU A 159 1.90 -3.85 -10.31
C LEU A 159 2.62 -3.06 -11.40
N SER A 160 2.46 -3.48 -12.65
CA SER A 160 2.92 -2.75 -13.82
C SER A 160 1.78 -2.00 -14.48
N SER A 161 1.92 -0.69 -14.66
CA SER A 161 0.88 0.19 -15.18
C SER A 161 1.49 1.39 -15.90
N GLU A 162 0.78 1.90 -16.91
CA GLU A 162 1.11 3.19 -17.55
C GLU A 162 0.59 4.40 -16.76
N GLN A 163 -0.12 4.18 -15.65
CA GLN A 163 -0.59 5.26 -14.79
C GLN A 163 0.54 5.90 -14.00
N ALA A 164 0.39 7.20 -13.72
CA ALA A 164 1.37 7.96 -12.94
C ALA A 164 1.53 7.46 -11.49
N ASP A 165 0.55 6.74 -10.95
CA ASP A 165 0.59 6.18 -9.59
C ASP A 165 0.25 4.69 -9.58
N ALA A 166 1.27 3.86 -9.81
CA ALA A 166 1.16 2.41 -9.68
C ALA A 166 1.22 1.95 -8.22
N CYS A 167 1.82 2.72 -7.31
CA CYS A 167 2.07 2.26 -5.95
C CYS A 167 0.86 2.31 -5.03
N SER A 168 0.01 3.33 -5.13
CA SER A 168 -1.20 3.38 -4.30
C SER A 168 -2.09 2.14 -4.49
N PRO A 169 -2.46 1.73 -5.71
CA PRO A 169 -3.22 0.50 -5.90
C PRO A 169 -2.44 -0.76 -5.50
N ALA A 170 -1.13 -0.84 -5.75
CA ALA A 170 -0.33 -2.00 -5.33
C ALA A 170 -0.41 -2.25 -3.82
N VAL A 171 -0.27 -1.18 -3.02
CA VAL A 171 -0.39 -1.24 -1.55
C VAL A 171 -1.79 -1.68 -1.12
N GLN A 172 -2.84 -1.20 -1.79
CA GLN A 172 -4.22 -1.57 -1.46
C GLN A 172 -4.50 -3.03 -1.78
N ILE A 173 -4.09 -3.50 -2.97
CA ILE A 173 -4.22 -4.90 -3.38
C ILE A 173 -3.49 -5.81 -2.40
N LEU A 174 -2.26 -5.47 -2.01
CA LEU A 174 -1.49 -6.27 -1.06
C LEU A 174 -2.15 -6.29 0.32
N ALA A 175 -2.67 -5.14 0.79
CA ALA A 175 -3.39 -5.10 2.06
C ALA A 175 -4.64 -5.98 2.05
N ASP A 176 -5.39 -5.99 0.94
CA ASP A 176 -6.56 -6.85 0.75
C ASP A 176 -6.15 -8.34 0.69
N ALA A 177 -5.05 -8.68 -0.01
CA ALA A 177 -4.52 -10.05 -0.05
C ALA A 177 -4.09 -10.55 1.34
N VAL A 178 -3.43 -9.69 2.13
CA VAL A 178 -3.08 -9.99 3.53
C VAL A 178 -4.34 -10.29 4.35
N ASP A 179 -5.43 -9.53 4.15
CA ASP A 179 -6.70 -9.76 4.84
C ASP A 179 -7.37 -11.07 4.41
N VAL A 180 -7.35 -11.41 3.11
CA VAL A 180 -7.85 -12.70 2.59
C VAL A 180 -7.12 -13.86 3.26
N VAL A 181 -5.78 -13.83 3.29
CA VAL A 181 -4.97 -14.90 3.91
C VAL A 181 -5.23 -14.98 5.41
N ARG A 182 -5.39 -13.83 6.08
CA ARG A 182 -5.61 -13.78 7.54
C ARG A 182 -6.98 -14.33 7.95
N THR A 183 -8.02 -14.04 7.18
CA THR A 183 -9.41 -14.28 7.60
C THR A 183 -9.97 -15.60 7.08
N LYS A 184 -9.76 -15.90 5.80
CA LYS A 184 -10.30 -17.10 5.14
C LYS A 184 -9.44 -17.45 3.92
N PRO A 185 -8.22 -17.99 4.13
CA PRO A 185 -7.31 -18.29 3.05
C PRO A 185 -7.94 -19.35 2.13
N PRO A 186 -8.09 -19.08 0.82
CA PRO A 186 -8.50 -20.08 -0.15
C PRO A 186 -7.48 -21.21 -0.16
N VAL A 187 -7.93 -22.45 -0.01
CA VAL A 187 -7.05 -23.62 -0.04
C VAL A 187 -7.13 -24.32 -1.39
N SER A 188 -5.98 -24.73 -1.91
CA SER A 188 -5.94 -25.47 -3.17
C SER A 188 -6.61 -26.84 -2.98
N PRO A 189 -7.48 -27.30 -3.91
CA PRO A 189 -8.04 -28.65 -3.87
C PRO A 189 -6.96 -29.74 -3.92
N ARG A 190 -5.77 -29.43 -4.43
CA ARG A 190 -4.62 -30.35 -4.42
C ARG A 190 -4.02 -30.54 -3.02
N ALA A 191 -4.19 -29.57 -2.13
CA ALA A 191 -3.71 -29.67 -0.75
C ALA A 191 -4.61 -30.52 0.16
N SER A 192 -5.87 -30.77 -0.24
CA SER A 192 -6.79 -31.68 0.45
C SER A 192 -6.78 -33.11 -0.10
N GLY A 193 -6.07 -33.36 -1.21
CA GLY A 193 -5.87 -34.69 -1.78
C GLY A 193 -4.68 -35.39 -1.13
N GLY A 194 -4.94 -36.36 -0.25
CA GLY A 194 -3.94 -37.37 0.10
C GLY A 194 -3.42 -38.06 -1.16
N LEU A 195 -2.14 -38.43 -1.16
CA LEU A 195 -1.46 -39.16 -2.23
C LEU A 195 -2.36 -40.29 -2.77
N GLY A 196 -2.93 -40.07 -3.96
CA GLY A 196 -3.59 -41.08 -4.76
C GLY A 196 -2.68 -41.55 -5.86
#